data_AF-A0A5K1HHS9-F1
#
_entry.id   AF-A0A5K1HHS9-F1
#
_cell.length_a   1.000
_cell.length_b   1.000
_cell.length_c   1.000
_cell.angle_alpha   90.00
_cell.angle_beta   90.00
_cell.angle_gamma   90.00
#
_symmetry.space_group_name_H-M   'P 1'
#
loop_
_entity.id
_entity.type
_entity.pdbx_description
1 polymer ?
#
loop_
_entity_poly.entity_id
_entity_poly.type
_entity_poly.pdbx_seq_one_letter_code
_entity_poly.pdbx_strand_id
1 'polypeptide(L)'
;AGLIEVVEAYRVQHKTHRLPTKGGTRYASSINLQEVEALSCLMTIKNTIAGLPYGGAKGGIKIDPRSLSKAEIERVTRNYTTALCKKSSLGPAVDVPGPDIGTGEREMTLIKDQYHHLYGTRDINYAGVTTGKSIVHHGIRGREEATGLGVFYSTKQILNNDDQLKKLGVTKGLKGKRFIVQGFGNVGYWASKFFVEEGAILIGVAEADGSFTCEDGINPDDLWRYKREKKGTKGYLHAAGLNGKEFINEEAIYET
;
A
#
# COMPACT_ATOMS: atom_id res chain seq x y z
N ALA A 1 -22.39 6.46 -20.46
CA ALA A 1 -23.78 6.84 -20.14
C ALA A 1 -23.76 7.87 -19.02
N GLY A 2 -24.58 8.92 -19.08
CA GLY A 2 -24.69 9.97 -18.06
C GLY A 2 -25.47 9.52 -16.82
N LEU A 3 -25.16 8.33 -16.30
CA LEU A 3 -25.77 7.78 -15.09
C LEU A 3 -25.17 8.50 -13.87
N ILE A 4 -26.04 8.85 -12.92
CA ILE A 4 -25.64 9.44 -11.64
C ILE A 4 -25.53 8.31 -10.63
N GLU A 5 -24.37 8.22 -9.97
CA GLU A 5 -24.10 7.24 -8.92
C GLU A 5 -23.71 7.95 -7.64
N VAL A 6 -24.24 7.48 -6.51
CA VAL A 6 -23.86 7.96 -5.18
C VAL A 6 -22.74 7.08 -4.65
N VAL A 7 -21.56 7.68 -4.49
CA VAL A 7 -20.38 6.98 -3.95
C VAL A 7 -20.23 7.30 -2.47
N GLU A 8 -20.25 6.27 -1.64
CA GLU A 8 -20.01 6.38 -0.21
C GLU A 8 -18.51 6.48 0.09
N ALA A 9 -18.13 7.42 0.97
CA ALA A 9 -16.74 7.63 1.34
C ALA A 9 -16.60 8.11 2.79
N TYR A 10 -15.47 7.75 3.40
CA TYR A 10 -15.16 7.97 4.80
C TYR A 10 -13.77 8.62 4.95
N ARG A 11 -13.60 9.42 5.99
CA ARG A 11 -12.30 9.91 6.47
C ARG A 11 -12.39 10.05 7.98
N VAL A 12 -11.62 9.26 8.72
CA VAL A 12 -11.61 9.27 10.18
C VAL A 12 -10.26 9.81 10.65
N GLN A 13 -10.31 10.77 11.58
CA GLN A 13 -9.15 11.29 12.30
C GLN A 13 -9.22 10.78 13.74
N HIS A 14 -8.36 9.83 14.10
CA HIS A 14 -8.44 9.12 15.39
C HIS A 14 -7.93 9.95 16.56
N LYS A 15 -6.74 10.55 16.44
CA LYS A 15 -6.16 11.42 17.46
C LYS A 15 -5.48 12.61 16.80
N THR A 16 -5.81 13.80 17.28
CA THR A 16 -5.25 15.09 16.85
C THR A 16 -4.19 15.65 17.80
N HIS A 17 -3.73 14.85 18.77
CA HIS A 17 -2.67 15.21 19.72
C HIS A 17 -1.36 15.69 19.05
N ARG A 18 -1.16 15.33 17.77
CA ARG A 18 -0.16 15.88 16.88
C ARG A 18 -0.84 16.18 15.54
N LEU A 19 -0.52 17.33 14.96
CA LEU A 19 -1.00 17.74 13.65
C LEU A 19 0.18 17.90 12.66
N PRO A 20 -0.04 17.60 11.37
CA PRO A 20 -1.29 17.08 10.78
C PRO A 20 -1.57 15.62 11.18
N THR A 21 -2.82 15.18 11.01
CA THR A 21 -3.14 13.75 11.03
C THR A 21 -2.66 13.09 9.73
N LYS A 22 -2.35 11.79 9.77
CA LYS A 22 -1.73 11.06 8.65
C LYS A 22 -2.36 9.70 8.44
N GLY A 23 -2.74 9.42 7.20
CA GLY A 23 -3.49 8.20 6.88
C GLY A 23 -3.69 7.95 5.39
N GLY A 24 -3.52 6.70 4.95
CA GLY A 24 -3.79 6.31 3.57
C GLY A 24 -5.26 6.45 3.17
N THR A 25 -5.56 6.53 1.87
CA THR A 25 -6.92 6.47 1.31
C THR A 25 -7.09 5.18 0.51
N ARG A 26 -8.03 4.33 0.90
CA ARG A 26 -8.29 3.02 0.28
C ARG A 26 -9.48 3.04 -0.67
N TYR A 27 -9.36 2.44 -1.85
CA TYR A 27 -10.47 2.16 -2.76
C TYR A 27 -10.79 0.67 -2.71
N ALA A 28 -11.93 0.33 -2.13
CA ALA A 28 -12.39 -1.06 -2.03
C ALA A 28 -13.92 -1.11 -1.87
N SER A 29 -14.57 -2.08 -2.52
CA SER A 29 -16.02 -2.29 -2.42
C SER A 29 -16.48 -2.73 -1.03
N SER A 30 -15.59 -3.38 -0.27
CA SER A 30 -15.85 -3.89 1.09
C SER A 30 -15.73 -2.83 2.19
N ILE A 31 -15.27 -1.63 1.88
CA ILE A 31 -14.94 -0.64 2.91
C ILE A 31 -16.19 -0.17 3.65
N ASN A 32 -16.05 -0.01 4.96
CA ASN A 32 -17.08 0.50 5.85
C ASN A 32 -16.46 1.39 6.93
N LEU A 33 -17.31 2.13 7.66
CA LEU A 33 -16.84 3.06 8.70
C LEU A 33 -15.99 2.39 9.77
N GLN A 34 -16.41 1.23 10.30
CA GLN A 34 -15.71 0.53 11.38
C GLN A 34 -14.29 0.13 10.98
N GLU A 35 -14.11 -0.37 9.75
CA GLU A 35 -12.79 -0.67 9.20
C GLU A 35 -11.89 0.58 9.15
N VAL A 36 -12.44 1.71 8.69
CA VAL A 36 -11.70 2.98 8.58
C VAL A 36 -11.33 3.53 9.96
N GLU A 37 -12.22 3.41 10.95
CA GLU A 37 -11.95 3.77 12.34
C GLU A 37 -10.81 2.92 12.93
N ALA A 38 -10.89 1.59 12.80
CA ALA A 38 -9.85 0.68 13.28
C ALA A 38 -8.48 0.99 12.63
N LEU A 39 -8.45 1.20 11.32
CA LEU A 39 -7.23 1.53 10.59
C LEU A 39 -6.67 2.92 10.97
N SER A 40 -7.52 3.89 11.30
CA SER A 40 -7.09 5.21 11.77
C SER A 40 -6.44 5.15 13.17
N CYS A 41 -6.93 4.24 14.03
CA CYS A 41 -6.29 3.92 15.31
C CYS A 41 -4.89 3.32 15.09
N LEU A 42 -4.77 2.31 14.22
CA LEU A 42 -3.48 1.72 13.87
C LEU A 42 -2.49 2.76 13.31
N MET A 43 -2.96 3.76 12.55
CA MET A 43 -2.10 4.84 12.08
C MET A 43 -1.56 5.71 13.22
N THR A 44 -2.34 5.94 14.28
CA THR A 44 -1.85 6.68 15.47
C THR A 44 -0.72 5.92 16.15
N ILE A 45 -0.93 4.63 16.40
CA ILE A 45 0.04 3.76 17.05
C ILE A 45 1.31 3.65 16.18
N LYS A 46 1.14 3.40 14.88
CA LYS A 46 2.23 3.30 13.91
C LYS A 46 3.09 4.56 13.88
N ASN A 47 2.48 5.73 13.76
CA ASN A 47 3.21 7.00 13.73
C ASN A 47 3.97 7.23 15.04
N THR A 48 3.37 6.87 16.17
CA THR A 48 4.01 6.98 17.49
C THR A 48 5.23 6.07 17.62
N ILE A 49 5.10 4.79 17.25
CA ILE A 49 6.20 3.81 17.29
C ILE A 49 7.34 4.24 16.36
N ALA A 50 7.02 4.79 15.19
CA ALA A 50 8.00 5.29 14.23
C ALA A 50 8.60 6.66 14.61
N GLY A 51 8.22 7.26 15.75
CA GLY A 51 8.69 8.59 16.17
C GLY A 51 8.20 9.75 15.29
N LEU A 52 7.18 9.52 14.46
CA LEU A 52 6.65 10.52 13.53
C LEU A 52 5.73 11.52 14.23
N PRO A 53 5.79 12.82 13.88
CA PRO A 53 5.01 13.85 14.55
C PRO A 53 3.57 13.96 14.01
N TYR A 54 2.87 12.84 13.85
CA TYR A 54 1.53 12.81 13.25
C TYR A 54 0.49 12.10 14.12
N GLY A 55 -0.70 12.68 14.18
CA GLY A 55 -1.91 11.96 14.57
C GLY A 55 -2.29 10.88 13.55
N GLY A 56 -3.10 9.90 13.92
CA GLY A 56 -3.58 8.88 12.99
C GLY A 56 -4.86 9.30 12.28
N ALA A 57 -4.92 9.06 10.97
CA ALA A 57 -6.13 9.15 10.17
C ALA A 57 -6.24 7.96 9.21
N LYS A 58 -7.40 7.79 8.58
CA LYS A 58 -7.59 6.87 7.46
C LYS A 58 -8.75 7.34 6.59
N GLY A 59 -8.61 7.20 5.27
CA GLY A 59 -9.67 7.44 4.30
C GLY A 59 -10.10 6.15 3.59
N GLY A 60 -11.34 6.12 3.13
CA GLY A 60 -11.92 5.02 2.39
C GLY A 60 -12.96 5.50 1.38
N ILE A 61 -12.95 4.94 0.16
CA ILE A 61 -13.98 5.17 -0.85
C ILE A 61 -14.52 3.81 -1.29
N LYS A 62 -15.83 3.63 -1.21
CA LYS A 62 -16.52 2.37 -1.44
C LYS A 62 -16.77 2.12 -2.92
N ILE A 63 -15.69 1.81 -3.64
CA ILE A 63 -15.69 1.51 -5.08
C ILE A 63 -14.79 0.32 -5.37
N ASP A 64 -15.07 -0.41 -6.45
CA ASP A 64 -14.07 -1.28 -7.08
C ASP A 64 -13.30 -0.48 -8.15
N PRO A 65 -12.01 -0.17 -7.94
CA PRO A 65 -11.24 0.56 -8.94
C PRO A 65 -11.02 -0.22 -10.23
N ARG A 66 -11.27 -1.53 -10.27
CA ARG A 66 -11.13 -2.37 -11.46
C ARG A 66 -12.35 -2.29 -12.39
N SER A 67 -13.52 -1.95 -11.85
CA SER A 67 -14.76 -1.82 -12.63
C SER A 67 -14.93 -0.42 -13.22
N LEU A 68 -14.16 0.57 -12.76
CA LEU A 68 -14.26 1.96 -13.18
C LEU A 68 -13.17 2.34 -14.19
N SER A 69 -13.53 3.19 -15.14
CA SER A 69 -12.58 3.83 -16.04
C SER A 69 -11.69 4.83 -15.29
N LYS A 70 -10.55 5.17 -15.90
CA LYS A 70 -9.65 6.20 -15.35
C LYS A 70 -10.37 7.54 -15.13
N ALA A 71 -11.23 7.95 -16.05
CA ALA A 71 -11.99 9.19 -15.94
C ALA A 71 -12.99 9.16 -14.76
N GLU A 72 -13.63 8.01 -14.50
CA GLU A 72 -14.52 7.83 -13.35
C GLU A 72 -13.75 7.90 -12.04
N ILE A 73 -12.63 7.19 -11.93
CA ILE A 73 -11.75 7.25 -10.76
C ILE A 73 -11.29 8.69 -10.48
N GLU A 74 -10.96 9.45 -11.53
CA GLU A 74 -10.57 10.85 -11.37
C GLU A 74 -11.70 11.71 -10.82
N ARG A 75 -12.91 11.61 -11.39
CA ARG A 75 -14.09 12.34 -10.90
C ARG A 75 -14.39 12.03 -9.44
N VAL A 76 -14.36 10.74 -9.06
CA VAL A 76 -14.58 10.30 -7.68
C VAL A 76 -13.50 10.88 -6.76
N THR A 77 -12.22 10.79 -7.14
CA THR A 77 -11.09 11.31 -6.35
C THR A 77 -11.19 12.82 -6.12
N ARG A 78 -11.53 13.59 -7.17
CA ARG A 78 -11.68 15.05 -7.09
C ARG A 78 -12.89 15.46 -6.27
N ASN A 79 -14.02 14.76 -6.42
CA ASN A 79 -15.22 15.03 -5.62
C ASN A 79 -15.01 14.70 -4.14
N TYR A 80 -14.34 13.58 -3.84
CA TYR A 80 -13.93 13.23 -2.48
C TYR A 80 -13.05 14.31 -1.86
N THR A 81 -12.01 14.75 -2.59
CA THR A 81 -11.10 15.83 -2.15
C THR A 81 -11.88 17.11 -1.85
N THR A 82 -12.77 17.52 -2.76
CA THR A 82 -13.61 18.70 -2.60
C THR A 82 -14.53 18.60 -1.38
N ALA A 83 -15.12 17.42 -1.14
CA ALA A 83 -15.97 17.19 0.02
C ALA A 83 -15.20 17.28 1.34
N LEU A 84 -13.97 16.76 1.41
CA LEU A 84 -13.11 16.90 2.58
C LEU A 84 -12.69 18.36 2.83
N CYS A 85 -12.28 19.05 1.77
CA CYS A 85 -11.95 20.48 1.83
C CYS A 85 -13.10 21.32 2.39
N LYS A 86 -14.33 21.11 1.91
CA LYS A 86 -15.52 21.82 2.39
C LYS A 86 -15.80 21.57 3.89
N LYS A 87 -15.41 20.40 4.41
CA LYS A 87 -15.52 20.06 5.84
C LYS A 87 -14.31 20.51 6.66
N SER A 88 -13.35 21.22 6.07
CA SER A 88 -12.07 21.59 6.69
C SER A 88 -11.30 20.38 7.26
N SER A 89 -11.48 19.20 6.66
CA SER A 89 -10.87 17.95 7.12
C SER A 89 -9.66 17.51 6.28
N LEU A 90 -9.20 18.36 5.36
CA LEU A 90 -8.04 18.13 4.51
C LEU A 90 -7.20 19.41 4.41
N GLY A 91 -5.90 19.29 4.61
CA GLY A 91 -4.96 20.41 4.48
C GLY A 91 -3.57 20.05 5.00
N PRO A 92 -2.51 20.72 4.53
CA PRO A 92 -1.13 20.40 4.92
C PRO A 92 -0.88 20.44 6.43
N ALA A 93 -1.62 21.28 7.17
CA ALA A 93 -1.53 21.42 8.62
C ALA A 93 -2.64 20.69 9.40
N VAL A 94 -3.60 20.06 8.71
CA VAL A 94 -4.79 19.43 9.33
C VAL A 94 -4.74 17.92 9.19
N ASP A 95 -4.70 17.43 7.95
CA ASP A 95 -4.74 16.02 7.62
C ASP A 95 -4.13 15.80 6.24
N VAL A 96 -3.20 14.86 6.17
CA VAL A 96 -2.38 14.60 4.99
C VAL A 96 -2.57 13.14 4.54
N PRO A 97 -3.36 12.88 3.48
CA PRO A 97 -3.53 11.54 2.94
C PRO A 97 -2.26 10.91 2.35
N GLY A 98 -2.35 9.64 2.04
CA GLY A 98 -1.34 8.90 1.28
C GLY A 98 -1.95 7.71 0.53
N PRO A 99 -1.17 6.96 -0.24
CA PRO A 99 -1.64 5.76 -0.92
C PRO A 99 -2.03 4.66 0.05
N ASP A 100 -2.97 3.81 -0.37
CA ASP A 100 -3.36 2.56 0.26
C ASP A 100 -3.86 1.57 -0.82
N ILE A 101 -4.53 0.48 -0.43
CA ILE A 101 -5.10 -0.48 -1.38
C ILE A 101 -6.01 0.25 -2.37
N GLY A 102 -5.80 0.02 -3.67
CA GLY A 102 -6.58 0.62 -4.75
C GLY A 102 -6.22 2.07 -5.10
N THR A 103 -5.22 2.67 -4.45
CA THR A 103 -4.73 4.02 -4.77
C THR A 103 -3.21 4.04 -4.89
N GLY A 104 -2.69 4.96 -5.70
CA GLY A 104 -1.26 5.11 -5.91
C GLY A 104 -0.85 6.55 -6.19
N GLU A 105 0.28 6.67 -6.90
CA GLU A 105 0.88 7.95 -7.28
C GLU A 105 -0.12 8.88 -7.99
N ARG A 106 -0.91 8.32 -8.89
CA ARG A 106 -1.91 9.02 -9.68
C ARG A 106 -2.97 9.66 -8.79
N GLU A 107 -3.60 8.89 -7.92
CA GLU A 107 -4.69 9.39 -7.07
C GLU A 107 -4.18 10.45 -6.09
N MET A 108 -2.97 10.28 -5.55
CA MET A 108 -2.37 11.31 -4.68
C MET A 108 -2.06 12.60 -5.46
N THR A 109 -1.62 12.48 -6.70
CA THR A 109 -1.41 13.64 -7.57
C THR A 109 -2.72 14.37 -7.88
N LEU A 110 -3.81 13.62 -8.11
CA LEU A 110 -5.15 14.19 -8.32
C LEU A 110 -5.68 14.89 -7.06
N ILE A 111 -5.47 14.34 -5.87
CA ILE A 111 -5.81 14.99 -4.59
C ILE A 111 -5.05 16.32 -4.45
N LYS A 112 -3.74 16.32 -4.70
CA LYS A 112 -2.92 17.54 -4.66
C LYS A 112 -3.41 18.59 -5.65
N ASP A 113 -3.70 18.16 -6.87
CA ASP A 113 -4.15 19.04 -7.96
C ASP A 113 -5.51 19.68 -7.63
N GLN A 114 -6.47 18.88 -7.17
CA GLN A 114 -7.77 19.38 -6.78
C GLN A 114 -7.69 20.33 -5.58
N TYR A 115 -6.84 20.04 -4.58
CA TYR A 115 -6.63 20.95 -3.47
C TYR A 115 -6.00 22.28 -3.92
N HIS A 116 -4.98 22.21 -4.79
CA HIS A 116 -4.34 23.40 -5.37
C HIS A 116 -5.34 24.24 -6.16
N HIS A 117 -6.24 23.63 -6.93
CA HIS A 117 -7.29 24.36 -7.63
C HIS A 117 -8.19 25.17 -6.67
N LEU A 118 -8.49 24.63 -5.49
CA LEU A 118 -9.38 25.26 -4.51
C LEU A 118 -8.67 26.28 -3.61
N TYR A 119 -7.43 26.01 -3.20
CA TYR A 119 -6.72 26.78 -2.16
C TYR A 119 -5.31 27.24 -2.55
N GLY A 120 -4.82 26.90 -3.73
CA GLY A 120 -3.42 27.11 -4.14
C GLY A 120 -2.98 28.57 -4.15
N THR A 121 -3.90 29.52 -4.31
CA THR A 121 -3.60 30.96 -4.23
C THR A 121 -3.55 31.50 -2.80
N ARG A 122 -3.97 30.70 -1.80
CA ARG A 122 -4.11 31.10 -0.39
C ARG A 122 -3.24 30.28 0.57
N ASP A 123 -2.86 29.07 0.17
CA ASP A 123 -2.03 28.17 0.96
C ASP A 123 -0.71 27.91 0.26
N ILE A 124 0.37 28.54 0.74
CA ILE A 124 1.73 28.35 0.22
C ILE A 124 2.21 26.88 0.34
N ASN A 125 1.65 26.13 1.29
CA ASN A 125 2.02 24.75 1.56
C ASN A 125 1.14 23.73 0.82
N TYR A 126 0.32 24.15 -0.15
CA TYR A 126 -0.65 23.28 -0.84
C TYR A 126 -0.04 21.96 -1.34
N ALA A 127 1.23 21.95 -1.74
CA ALA A 127 1.92 20.74 -2.22
C ALA A 127 2.07 19.66 -1.12
N GLY A 128 2.04 20.06 0.15
CA GLY A 128 2.10 19.21 1.33
C GLY A 128 0.77 18.54 1.71
N VAL A 129 -0.33 18.83 1.00
CA VAL A 129 -1.66 18.30 1.37
C VAL A 129 -1.76 16.78 1.31
N THR A 130 -0.90 16.12 0.52
CA THR A 130 -0.85 14.66 0.43
C THR A 130 0.56 14.17 0.13
N THR A 131 0.84 12.92 0.50
CA THR A 131 2.12 12.23 0.27
C THR A 131 1.96 11.11 -0.75
N GLY A 132 3.06 10.60 -1.31
CA GLY A 132 2.98 9.57 -2.36
C GLY A 132 2.53 10.12 -3.71
N LYS A 133 2.78 11.41 -3.97
CA LYS A 133 2.61 12.07 -5.27
C LYS A 133 3.73 11.65 -6.21
N SER A 134 3.58 11.95 -7.51
CA SER A 134 4.67 11.75 -8.46
C SER A 134 5.85 12.66 -8.19
N ILE A 135 7.05 12.23 -8.57
CA ILE A 135 8.28 13.00 -8.38
C ILE A 135 8.17 14.38 -9.04
N VAL A 136 7.62 14.44 -10.26
CA VAL A 136 7.39 15.70 -11.00
C VAL A 136 6.35 16.61 -10.34
N HIS A 137 5.54 16.10 -9.40
CA HIS A 137 4.56 16.84 -8.63
C HIS A 137 4.90 16.89 -7.13
N HIS A 138 6.18 17.09 -6.80
CA HIS A 138 6.70 17.21 -5.43
C HIS A 138 6.55 15.93 -4.59
N GLY A 139 6.58 14.78 -5.26
CA GLY A 139 6.84 13.49 -4.63
C GLY A 139 8.30 13.37 -4.18
N ILE A 140 8.57 12.39 -3.32
CA ILE A 140 9.92 12.09 -2.86
C ILE A 140 10.39 10.77 -3.47
N ARG A 141 11.64 10.71 -3.91
CA ARG A 141 12.29 9.47 -4.36
C ARG A 141 12.29 8.46 -3.21
N GLY A 142 12.20 7.17 -3.51
CA GLY A 142 12.13 6.17 -2.46
C GLY A 142 10.72 5.87 -1.96
N ARG A 143 9.71 6.69 -2.29
CA ARG A 143 8.39 6.56 -1.67
C ARG A 143 7.63 5.32 -2.12
N GLU A 144 7.80 4.89 -3.37
CA GLU A 144 7.10 3.71 -3.89
C GLU A 144 7.58 2.46 -3.14
N GLU A 145 8.90 2.30 -3.04
CA GLU A 145 9.56 1.19 -2.38
C GLU A 145 9.60 1.26 -0.85
N ALA A 146 9.43 2.45 -0.25
CA ALA A 146 9.66 2.71 1.18
C ALA A 146 8.99 1.72 2.14
N THR A 147 7.73 1.33 1.88
CA THR A 147 7.04 0.39 2.78
C THR A 147 7.64 -1.01 2.71
N GLY A 148 7.97 -1.50 1.51
CA GLY A 148 8.63 -2.79 1.34
C GLY A 148 10.06 -2.77 1.92
N LEU A 149 10.77 -1.65 1.74
CA LEU A 149 12.08 -1.43 2.34
C LEU A 149 12.03 -1.39 3.88
N GLY A 150 10.96 -0.82 4.46
CA GLY A 150 10.73 -0.84 5.90
C GLY A 150 10.50 -2.25 6.45
N VAL A 151 9.76 -3.09 5.72
CA VAL A 151 9.60 -4.53 6.04
C VAL A 151 10.96 -5.22 5.99
N PHE A 152 11.72 -4.98 4.92
CA PHE A 152 13.08 -5.51 4.77
C PHE A 152 13.98 -5.16 5.96
N TYR A 153 14.07 -3.87 6.30
CA TYR A 153 14.91 -3.44 7.42
C TYR A 153 14.44 -3.98 8.75
N SER A 154 13.14 -4.00 9.02
CA SER A 154 12.60 -4.52 10.28
C SER A 154 12.96 -6.00 10.46
N THR A 155 12.76 -6.80 9.40
CA THR A 155 13.16 -8.22 9.40
C THR A 155 14.67 -8.38 9.53
N LYS A 156 15.47 -7.58 8.81
CA LYS A 156 16.93 -7.61 8.89
C LYS A 156 17.45 -7.26 10.29
N GLN A 157 16.81 -6.33 11.00
CA GLN A 157 17.17 -5.98 12.37
C GLN A 157 16.89 -7.15 13.33
N ILE A 158 15.73 -7.80 13.21
CA ILE A 158 15.40 -8.99 14.03
C ILE A 158 16.40 -10.12 13.75
N LEU A 159 16.69 -10.40 12.47
CA LEU A 159 17.59 -11.48 12.05
C LEU A 159 19.07 -11.19 12.31
N ASN A 160 19.41 -10.01 12.82
CA ASN A 160 20.76 -9.65 13.25
C ASN A 160 20.88 -9.48 14.78
N ASN A 161 19.78 -9.69 15.52
CA ASN A 161 19.76 -9.59 16.97
C ASN A 161 19.89 -10.99 17.61
N ASP A 162 21.04 -11.27 18.22
CA ASP A 162 21.38 -12.60 18.72
C ASP A 162 20.41 -13.11 19.83
N ASP A 163 19.86 -12.23 20.67
CA ASP A 163 18.86 -12.59 21.68
C ASP A 163 17.53 -13.01 21.04
N GLN A 164 17.10 -12.31 19.99
CA GLN A 164 15.89 -12.68 19.23
C GLN A 164 16.10 -14.00 18.49
N LEU A 165 17.26 -14.18 17.85
CA LEU A 165 17.61 -15.41 17.14
C LEU A 165 17.57 -16.61 18.09
N LYS A 166 18.10 -16.49 19.30
CA LYS A 166 18.07 -17.54 20.32
C LYS A 166 16.64 -17.91 20.73
N LYS A 167 15.76 -16.92 20.90
CA LYS A 167 14.34 -17.15 21.23
C LYS A 167 13.57 -17.82 20.10
N LEU A 168 13.88 -17.45 18.86
CA LEU A 168 13.21 -17.96 17.66
C LEU A 168 13.79 -19.30 17.17
N GLY A 169 14.99 -19.69 17.63
CA GLY A 169 15.68 -20.89 17.16
C GLY A 169 16.10 -20.81 15.70
N VAL A 170 16.38 -19.61 15.18
CA VAL A 170 16.72 -19.39 13.77
C VAL A 170 18.15 -18.86 13.59
N THR A 171 18.74 -19.15 12.44
CA THR A 171 20.08 -18.67 12.08
C THR A 171 20.10 -17.18 11.73
N LYS A 172 21.27 -16.54 11.87
CA LYS A 172 21.50 -15.12 11.57
C LYS A 172 21.42 -14.81 10.08
N GLY A 173 20.95 -13.60 9.75
CA GLY A 173 20.92 -13.07 8.37
C GLY A 173 19.75 -13.60 7.52
N LEU A 174 19.63 -13.13 6.27
CA LEU A 174 18.55 -13.52 5.36
C LEU A 174 18.93 -14.64 4.37
N LYS A 175 20.23 -14.81 4.13
CA LYS A 175 20.74 -15.74 3.11
C LYS A 175 20.24 -17.18 3.34
N GLY A 176 19.66 -17.76 2.29
CA GLY A 176 19.11 -19.12 2.28
C GLY A 176 17.78 -19.28 3.02
N LYS A 177 17.25 -18.24 3.66
CA LYS A 177 15.92 -18.32 4.29
C LYS A 177 14.84 -18.30 3.24
N ARG A 178 13.86 -19.18 3.41
CA ARG A 178 12.68 -19.29 2.54
C ARG A 178 11.56 -18.41 3.09
N PHE A 179 10.82 -17.76 2.21
CA PHE A 179 9.67 -16.95 2.61
C PHE A 179 8.55 -16.99 1.56
N ILE A 180 7.34 -16.69 2.01
CA ILE A 180 6.11 -16.61 1.20
C ILE A 180 5.52 -15.22 1.39
N VAL A 181 4.92 -14.67 0.33
CA VAL A 181 4.24 -13.37 0.38
C VAL A 181 2.78 -13.49 0.02
N GLN A 182 1.90 -13.10 0.94
CA GLN A 182 0.49 -12.87 0.65
C GLN A 182 0.28 -11.40 0.24
N GLY A 183 -0.20 -11.20 -0.98
CA GLY A 183 -0.38 -9.89 -1.61
C GLY A 183 0.89 -9.39 -2.27
N PHE A 184 1.05 -9.68 -3.55
CA PHE A 184 2.09 -9.20 -4.44
C PHE A 184 1.79 -7.81 -5.04
N GLY A 185 1.25 -6.91 -4.21
CA GLY A 185 1.09 -5.50 -4.54
C GLY A 185 2.41 -4.73 -4.34
N ASN A 186 2.32 -3.40 -4.23
CA ASN A 186 3.50 -2.54 -4.04
C ASN A 186 4.37 -2.98 -2.84
N VAL A 187 3.77 -3.29 -1.69
CA VAL A 187 4.54 -3.71 -0.50
C VAL A 187 5.18 -5.08 -0.71
N GLY A 188 4.40 -6.06 -1.19
CA GLY A 188 4.86 -7.44 -1.36
C GLY A 188 5.96 -7.58 -2.40
N TYR A 189 5.84 -6.88 -3.53
CA TYR A 189 6.88 -6.85 -4.57
C TYR A 189 8.20 -6.27 -4.03
N TRP A 190 8.17 -5.05 -3.48
CA TRP A 190 9.40 -4.40 -3.00
C TRP A 190 10.05 -5.15 -1.83
N ALA A 191 9.27 -5.67 -0.88
CA ALA A 191 9.81 -6.50 0.20
C ALA A 191 10.48 -7.78 -0.36
N SER A 192 9.81 -8.46 -1.31
CA SER A 192 10.36 -9.67 -1.93
C SER A 192 11.65 -9.39 -2.67
N LYS A 193 11.72 -8.28 -3.42
CA LYS A 193 12.90 -7.85 -4.14
C LYS A 193 14.10 -7.67 -3.20
N PHE A 194 13.94 -6.87 -2.15
CA PHE A 194 15.04 -6.63 -1.20
C PHE A 194 15.45 -7.90 -0.43
N PHE A 195 14.49 -8.78 -0.10
CA PHE A 195 14.83 -10.06 0.52
C PHE A 195 15.65 -10.97 -0.40
N VAL A 196 15.25 -11.08 -1.67
CA VAL A 196 15.97 -11.89 -2.67
C VAL A 196 17.35 -11.31 -2.98
N GLU A 197 17.50 -9.98 -3.03
CA GLU A 197 18.80 -9.31 -3.19
C GLU A 197 19.78 -9.61 -2.03
N GLU A 198 19.28 -9.84 -0.81
CA GLU A 198 20.09 -10.29 0.35
C GLU A 198 20.21 -11.83 0.44
N GLY A 199 19.78 -12.54 -0.60
CA GLY A 199 19.94 -14.00 -0.73
C GLY A 199 18.86 -14.84 -0.04
N ALA A 200 17.73 -14.28 0.37
CA ALA A 200 16.55 -15.06 0.73
C ALA A 200 15.88 -15.65 -0.53
N ILE A 201 15.01 -16.63 -0.35
CA ILE A 201 14.37 -17.37 -1.44
C ILE A 201 12.85 -17.18 -1.33
N LEU A 202 12.25 -16.48 -2.30
CA LEU A 202 10.80 -16.37 -2.42
C LEU A 202 10.27 -17.70 -2.94
N ILE A 203 9.62 -18.49 -2.08
CA ILE A 203 9.15 -19.84 -2.44
C ILE A 203 7.64 -19.90 -2.71
N GLY A 204 6.91 -18.82 -2.49
CA GLY A 204 5.48 -18.80 -2.78
C GLY A 204 4.86 -17.41 -2.74
N VAL A 205 3.78 -17.26 -3.51
CA VAL A 205 2.99 -16.03 -3.57
C VAL A 205 1.51 -16.38 -3.54
N ALA A 206 0.75 -15.65 -2.72
CA ALA A 206 -0.71 -15.73 -2.68
C ALA A 206 -1.33 -14.39 -3.08
N GLU A 207 -2.30 -14.43 -3.99
CA GLU A 207 -3.01 -13.27 -4.53
C GLU A 207 -4.51 -13.55 -4.62
N ALA A 208 -5.29 -12.51 -4.95
CA ALA A 208 -6.74 -12.63 -5.06
C ALA A 208 -7.20 -13.59 -6.19
N ASP A 209 -6.34 -13.91 -7.16
CA ASP A 209 -6.62 -14.80 -8.29
C ASP A 209 -6.02 -16.21 -8.15
N GLY A 210 -5.49 -16.53 -6.96
CA GLY A 210 -4.93 -17.84 -6.61
C GLY A 210 -3.58 -17.72 -5.90
N SER A 211 -2.97 -18.87 -5.61
CA SER A 211 -1.63 -18.90 -5.01
C SER A 211 -0.78 -20.03 -5.57
N PHE A 212 0.54 -19.95 -5.37
CA PHE A 212 1.46 -20.96 -5.87
C PHE A 212 2.75 -21.01 -5.05
N THR A 213 3.38 -22.19 -5.06
CA THR A 213 4.69 -22.44 -4.44
C THR A 213 5.67 -23.00 -5.47
N CYS A 214 6.95 -22.63 -5.34
CA CYS A 214 8.05 -23.15 -6.15
C CYS A 214 9.30 -23.22 -5.27
N GLU A 215 9.79 -24.43 -4.99
CA GLU A 215 10.91 -24.64 -4.07
C GLU A 215 12.24 -24.09 -4.59
N ASP A 216 12.42 -24.07 -5.91
CA ASP A 216 13.60 -23.54 -6.59
C ASP A 216 13.69 -22.01 -6.52
N GLY A 217 12.61 -21.36 -6.12
CA GLY A 217 12.52 -19.92 -5.93
C GLY A 217 11.87 -19.17 -7.10
N ILE A 218 11.29 -18.02 -6.78
CA ILE A 218 10.57 -17.15 -7.71
C ILE A 218 11.33 -15.84 -7.85
N ASN A 219 11.57 -15.40 -9.09
CA ASN A 219 12.16 -14.09 -9.35
C ASN A 219 11.10 -12.98 -9.18
N PRO A 220 11.25 -12.05 -8.21
CA PRO A 220 10.23 -11.04 -7.95
C PRO A 220 10.01 -10.07 -9.12
N ASP A 221 11.08 -9.71 -9.84
CA ASP A 221 11.00 -8.78 -10.98
C ASP A 221 10.27 -9.42 -12.16
N ASP A 222 10.48 -10.71 -12.39
CA ASP A 222 9.79 -11.45 -13.44
C ASP A 222 8.30 -11.60 -13.17
N LEU A 223 7.95 -12.04 -11.95
CA LEU A 223 6.57 -12.12 -11.52
C LEU A 223 5.86 -10.76 -11.58
N TRP A 224 6.55 -9.67 -11.21
CA TRP A 224 5.99 -8.32 -11.28
C TRP A 224 5.66 -7.89 -12.71
N ARG A 225 6.56 -8.17 -13.68
CA ARG A 225 6.28 -7.91 -15.10
C ARG A 225 5.08 -8.72 -15.58
N TYR A 226 5.09 -10.04 -15.34
CA TYR A 226 4.00 -10.93 -15.72
C TYR A 226 2.66 -10.44 -15.18
N LYS A 227 2.61 -10.10 -13.89
CA LYS A 227 1.41 -9.62 -13.22
C LYS A 227 0.83 -8.37 -13.88
N ARG A 228 1.68 -7.42 -14.28
CA ARG A 228 1.25 -6.18 -14.92
C ARG A 228 0.72 -6.40 -16.34
N GLU A 229 1.34 -7.32 -17.08
CA GLU A 229 0.93 -7.67 -18.44
C GLU A 229 -0.38 -8.47 -18.47
N LYS A 230 -0.49 -9.48 -17.60
CA LYS A 230 -1.63 -10.40 -17.54
C LYS A 230 -2.75 -9.95 -16.60
N LYS A 231 -2.52 -8.89 -15.82
CA LYS A 231 -3.44 -8.36 -14.79
C LYS A 231 -3.79 -9.39 -13.70
N GLY A 232 -2.85 -10.27 -13.38
CA GLY A 232 -3.01 -11.36 -12.41
C GLY A 232 -1.75 -12.23 -12.37
N THR A 233 -1.64 -13.10 -11.36
CA THR A 233 -0.50 -14.01 -11.20
C THR A 233 -0.82 -15.45 -11.63
N LYS A 234 -2.08 -15.76 -11.90
CA LYS A 234 -2.50 -17.09 -12.36
C LYS A 234 -1.79 -17.51 -13.65
N GLY A 235 -1.23 -18.73 -13.66
CA GLY A 235 -0.49 -19.29 -14.79
C GLY A 235 0.96 -18.80 -14.93
N TYR A 236 1.47 -18.08 -13.92
CA TYR A 236 2.86 -17.61 -13.91
C TYR A 236 3.87 -18.75 -13.94
N LEU A 237 3.70 -19.79 -13.11
CA LEU A 237 4.67 -20.89 -13.01
C LEU A 237 4.88 -21.56 -14.38
N HIS A 238 3.79 -21.91 -15.06
CA HIS A 238 3.85 -22.46 -16.41
C HIS A 238 4.53 -21.50 -17.40
N ALA A 239 4.19 -20.21 -17.37
CA ALA A 239 4.78 -19.21 -18.28
C ALA A 239 6.29 -19.00 -18.04
N ALA A 240 6.74 -19.15 -16.79
CA ALA A 240 8.13 -19.06 -16.39
C ALA A 240 8.89 -20.39 -16.53
N GLY A 241 8.22 -21.48 -16.92
CA GLY A 241 8.82 -22.82 -16.99
C GLY A 241 9.25 -23.37 -15.62
N LEU A 242 8.61 -22.90 -14.55
CA LEU A 242 8.92 -23.28 -13.16
C LEU A 242 8.08 -24.48 -12.74
N ASN A 243 8.72 -25.44 -12.06
CA ASN A 243 8.03 -26.55 -11.44
C ASN A 243 7.56 -26.15 -10.04
N GLY A 244 6.26 -26.23 -9.80
CA GLY A 244 5.66 -25.82 -8.54
C GLY A 244 4.22 -26.29 -8.41
N LYS A 245 3.58 -25.94 -7.29
CA LYS A 245 2.18 -26.26 -7.02
C LYS A 245 1.34 -25.01 -7.14
N GLU A 246 0.20 -25.11 -7.81
CA GLU A 246 -0.79 -24.03 -7.91
C GLU A 246 -2.04 -24.38 -7.10
N PHE A 247 -2.63 -23.37 -6.50
CA PHE A 247 -3.81 -23.46 -5.65
C PHE A 247 -4.84 -22.42 -6.08
N ILE A 248 -6.12 -22.76 -5.92
CA ILE A 248 -7.23 -21.87 -6.29
C ILE A 248 -7.47 -20.78 -5.22
N ASN A 249 -7.03 -21.04 -3.99
CA ASN A 249 -7.13 -20.17 -2.82
C ASN A 249 -5.71 -19.84 -2.28
N GLU A 250 -5.60 -19.41 -1.04
CA GLU A 250 -4.36 -19.07 -0.34
C GLU A 250 -3.59 -20.26 0.27
N GLU A 251 -3.92 -21.52 -0.06
CA GLU A 251 -3.30 -22.73 0.49
C GLU A 251 -1.77 -22.77 0.36
N ALA A 252 -1.19 -22.11 -0.64
CA ALA A 252 0.26 -21.97 -0.76
C ALA A 252 0.94 -21.43 0.51
N ILE A 253 0.24 -20.66 1.36
CA ILE A 253 0.77 -20.13 2.62
C ILE A 253 0.98 -21.23 3.66
N TYR A 254 0.19 -22.29 3.61
CA TYR A 254 0.13 -23.33 4.63
C TYR A 254 0.78 -24.65 4.19
N GLU A 255 0.94 -24.87 2.89
CA GLU A 255 1.38 -26.15 2.31
C GLU A 255 2.87 -26.22 1.92
N THR A 256 3.77 -25.59 2.69
CA THR A 256 5.23 -25.59 2.44
C THR A 256 6.06 -26.35 3.45
#